data_AF-A0A4R5DLG8-F1
#
_entry.id   AF-A0A4R5DLG8-F1
#
_cell.length_a   1.000
_cell.length_b   1.000
_cell.length_c   1.000
_cell.angle_alpha   90.00
_cell.angle_beta   90.00
_cell.angle_gamma   90.00
#
_symmetry.space_group_name_H-M   'P 1'
#
loop_
_entity.id
_entity.type
_entity.pdbx_description
1 polymer ?
#
loop_
_entity_poly.entity_id
_entity_poly.type
_entity_poly.pdbx_seq_one_letter_code
_entity_poly.pdbx_strand_id
1 'polypeptide(L)'
;MGRHVVDIEAEASELSRDMDVPADATPSRPGRATVLSVRRGKDEAEQLAALAAERSIPVSTLARSLIVDALRTSTRGPGDVAVHDAVVRALREPLRPDILAAS
;
A
#
# COMPACT_ATOMS: atom_id res chain seq x y z
N MET A 1 25.48 -16.01 -4.55
CA MET A 1 24.25 -15.26 -4.21
C MET A 1 24.62 -14.18 -3.20
N GLY A 2 24.50 -12.90 -3.56
CA GLY A 2 24.72 -11.79 -2.63
C GLY A 2 23.48 -11.58 -1.76
N ARG A 3 23.65 -11.38 -0.46
CA ARG A 3 22.55 -11.07 0.48
C ARG A 3 21.99 -9.69 0.14
N HIS A 4 20.66 -9.54 0.15
CA HIS A 4 20.00 -8.27 -0.14
C HIS A 4 20.17 -7.31 1.05
N VAL A 5 20.30 -6.00 0.77
CA VAL A 5 20.54 -4.96 1.77
C VAL A 5 19.47 -4.93 2.87
N VAL A 6 18.23 -5.21 2.51
CA VAL A 6 17.09 -5.28 3.44
C VAL A 6 17.25 -6.40 4.48
N ASP A 7 17.82 -7.54 4.08
CA ASP A 7 18.04 -8.67 4.99
C ASP A 7 19.18 -8.37 5.98
N ILE A 8 20.19 -7.62 5.54
CA ILE A 8 21.33 -7.20 6.36
C ILE A 8 20.88 -6.15 7.40
N GLU A 9 20.05 -5.20 6.98
CA GLU A 9 19.49 -4.18 7.86
C GLU A 9 18.49 -4.78 8.87
N ALA A 10 17.72 -5.79 8.45
CA ALA A 10 16.82 -6.52 9.35
C ALA A 10 17.59 -7.31 10.42
N GLU A 11 18.63 -8.08 10.05
CA GLU A 11 19.47 -8.82 11.01
C GLU A 11 20.17 -7.87 12.00
N ALA A 12 20.67 -6.71 11.52
CA ALA A 12 21.29 -5.70 12.38
C ALA A 12 20.28 -5.02 13.32
N SER A 13 19.04 -4.82 12.87
CA SER A 13 17.96 -4.26 13.68
C SER A 13 17.50 -5.24 14.77
N GLU A 14 17.45 -6.54 14.48
CA GLU A 14 17.09 -7.56 15.48
C GLU A 14 18.18 -7.72 16.55
N LEU A 15 19.45 -7.54 16.19
CA LEU A 15 20.58 -7.59 17.14
C LEU A 15 20.64 -6.38 18.09
N SER A 16 20.07 -5.25 17.69
CA SER A 16 20.12 -3.98 18.45
C SER A 16 18.82 -3.64 19.19
N ARG A 17 17.84 -4.55 19.16
CA ARG A 17 16.50 -4.36 19.75
C ARG A 17 16.47 -4.01 21.24
N ASP A 18 17.44 -4.53 22.01
CA ASP A 18 17.52 -4.37 23.46
C ASP A 18 18.61 -3.36 23.87
N MET A 19 19.20 -2.64 22.91
CA MET A 19 20.18 -1.59 23.20
C MET A 19 19.47 -0.35 23.76
N ASP A 20 20.11 0.28 24.75
CA ASP A 20 19.66 1.57 25.25
C ASP A 20 19.64 2.61 24.13
N VAL A 21 18.54 3.36 24.04
CA VAL A 21 18.39 4.45 23.07
C VAL A 21 19.40 5.55 23.43
N PRO A 22 20.23 6.04 22.47
CA PRO A 22 21.19 7.11 22.73
C PRO A 22 20.52 8.35 23.35
N ALA A 23 21.19 8.99 24.30
CA ALA A 23 20.65 10.13 25.03
C ALA A 23 20.39 11.37 24.14
N ASP A 24 21.03 11.43 22.97
CA ASP A 24 20.87 12.45 21.94
C ASP A 24 19.89 12.05 20.83
N ALA A 25 19.26 10.87 20.92
CA ALA A 25 18.28 10.42 19.95
C ALA A 25 17.07 11.35 19.95
N THR A 26 16.84 12.03 18.82
CA THR A 26 15.65 12.86 18.63
C THR A 26 14.54 12.00 18.02
N PRO A 27 13.37 11.85 18.67
CA PRO A 27 12.24 11.13 18.09
C PRO A 27 11.74 11.89 16.86
N SER A 28 12.14 11.45 15.66
CA SER A 28 11.55 11.92 14.42
C SER A 28 10.32 11.08 14.14
N ARG A 29 9.12 11.64 14.42
CA ARG A 29 7.88 11.04 13.93
C ARG A 29 7.66 11.54 12.50
N PRO A 30 7.82 10.72 11.46
CA PRO A 30 7.61 11.17 10.10
C PRO A 30 6.11 11.45 9.91
N GLY A 31 5.73 12.73 9.94
CA GLY A 31 4.40 13.24 9.59
C GLY A 31 3.21 12.76 10.44
N ARG A 32 2.24 13.64 10.68
CA ARG A 32 0.91 13.21 11.14
C ARG A 32 0.15 12.64 9.95
N ALA A 33 0.17 11.32 9.76
CA ALA A 33 -0.72 10.66 8.81
C ALA A 33 -2.17 10.74 9.32
N THR A 34 -3.09 11.12 8.44
CA THR A 34 -4.54 11.02 8.73
C THR A 34 -5.02 9.63 8.33
N VAL A 35 -5.71 8.95 9.23
CA VAL A 35 -6.24 7.60 8.99
C VAL A 35 -7.54 7.69 8.20
N LEU A 36 -7.59 6.97 7.07
CA LEU A 36 -8.81 6.76 6.29
C LEU A 36 -9.29 5.31 6.49
N SER A 37 -10.49 5.14 7.05
CA SER A 37 -11.11 3.82 7.18
C SER A 37 -12.10 3.57 6.03
N VAL A 38 -11.91 2.48 5.30
CA VAL A 38 -12.76 2.10 4.17
C VAL A 38 -13.41 0.74 4.46
N ARG A 39 -14.74 0.68 4.36
CA ARG A 39 -15.47 -0.60 4.46
C ARG A 39 -15.37 -1.35 3.13
N ARG A 40 -15.00 -2.63 3.21
CA ARG A 40 -14.89 -3.55 2.07
C ARG A 40 -15.65 -4.83 2.37
N GLY A 41 -16.08 -5.51 1.32
CA GLY A 41 -16.46 -6.92 1.44
C GLY A 41 -15.26 -7.76 1.86
N LYS A 42 -15.51 -8.94 2.45
CA LYS A 42 -14.45 -9.87 2.86
C LYS A 42 -13.57 -10.26 1.66
N ASP A 43 -14.19 -10.64 0.56
CA ASP A 43 -13.51 -11.09 -0.66
C ASP A 43 -12.66 -9.97 -1.28
N GLU A 44 -13.15 -8.73 -1.28
CA GLU A 44 -12.40 -7.57 -1.80
C GLU A 44 -11.14 -7.27 -0.96
N ALA A 45 -11.21 -7.48 0.35
CA ALA A 45 -10.05 -7.29 1.24
C ALA A 45 -9.00 -8.38 1.05
N GLU A 46 -9.43 -9.63 0.87
CA GLU A 46 -8.55 -10.78 0.61
C GLU A 46 -7.83 -10.64 -0.75
N GLN A 47 -8.56 -10.24 -1.79
CA GLN A 47 -7.99 -9.98 -3.11
C GLN A 47 -6.94 -8.85 -3.06
N LEU A 48 -7.23 -7.77 -2.34
CA LEU A 48 -6.28 -6.66 -2.21
C LEU A 48 -5.02 -7.07 -1.46
N ALA A 49 -5.15 -7.93 -0.44
CA ALA A 49 -4.01 -8.49 0.26
C ALA A 49 -3.16 -9.42 -0.64
N ALA A 50 -3.80 -10.27 -1.45
CA ALA A 50 -3.11 -11.14 -2.39
C ALA A 50 -2.32 -10.35 -3.44
N LEU A 51 -2.95 -9.33 -4.05
CA LEU A 51 -2.28 -8.48 -5.04
C LEU A 51 -1.13 -7.66 -4.43
N ALA A 52 -1.28 -7.20 -3.18
CA ALA A 52 -0.21 -6.51 -2.47
C ALA A 52 0.99 -7.44 -2.21
N ALA A 53 0.72 -8.69 -1.84
CA ALA A 53 1.75 -9.70 -1.62
C ALA A 53 2.49 -10.06 -2.92
N GLU A 54 1.78 -10.26 -4.02
CA GLU A 54 2.36 -10.50 -5.36
C GLU A 54 3.34 -9.38 -5.76
N ARG A 55 2.97 -8.13 -5.45
CA ARG A 55 3.77 -6.94 -5.77
C ARG A 55 4.79 -6.56 -4.71
N SER A 56 4.93 -7.35 -3.64
CA SER A 56 5.84 -7.09 -2.51
C SER A 56 5.71 -5.68 -1.92
N ILE A 57 4.48 -5.16 -1.81
CA ILE A 57 4.20 -3.85 -1.21
C ILE A 57 3.12 -3.92 -0.12
N PRO A 58 3.14 -3.01 0.87
CA PRO A 58 2.09 -2.97 1.89
C PRO A 58 0.70 -2.73 1.27
N VAL A 59 -0.33 -3.38 1.83
CA VAL A 59 -1.73 -3.22 1.41
C VAL A 59 -2.18 -1.75 1.41
N SER A 60 -1.77 -0.98 2.42
CA SER A 60 -2.06 0.45 2.52
C SER A 60 -1.38 1.28 1.43
N THR A 61 -0.16 0.90 1.03
CA THR A 61 0.58 1.53 -0.06
C THR A 61 -0.10 1.28 -1.41
N LEU A 62 -0.47 0.02 -1.68
CA LEU A 62 -1.21 -0.35 -2.89
C LEU A 62 -2.59 0.34 -2.95
N ALA A 63 -3.35 0.32 -1.86
CA ALA A 63 -4.65 0.99 -1.79
C ALA A 63 -4.51 2.49 -2.08
N ARG A 64 -3.49 3.14 -1.52
CA ARG A 64 -3.21 4.56 -1.75
C ARG A 64 -2.85 4.84 -3.21
N SER A 65 -2.00 4.03 -3.85
CA SER A 65 -1.61 4.25 -5.24
C SER A 65 -2.81 4.15 -6.17
N LEU A 66 -3.65 3.12 -6.00
CA LEU A 66 -4.86 2.92 -6.78
C LEU A 66 -5.85 4.10 -6.64
N ILE A 67 -6.05 4.61 -5.42
CA ILE A 67 -6.90 5.79 -5.18
C ILE A 67 -6.34 7.03 -5.88
N VAL A 68 -5.04 7.29 -5.76
CA VAL A 68 -4.39 8.46 -6.39
C VAL A 68 -4.46 8.39 -7.90
N ASP A 69 -4.23 7.21 -8.49
CA ASP A 69 -4.27 7.02 -9.93
C ASP A 69 -5.70 7.18 -10.49
N ALA A 70 -6.71 6.70 -9.76
CA ALA A 70 -8.12 6.94 -10.09
C ALA A 70 -8.43 8.43 -10.14
N LEU A 71 -8.05 9.18 -9.11
CA LEU A 71 -8.30 10.63 -9.02
C LEU A 71 -7.63 11.41 -10.16
N ARG A 72 -6.39 11.09 -10.49
CA ARG A 72 -5.65 11.72 -11.60
C ARG A 72 -6.30 11.45 -12.96
N THR A 73 -6.84 10.25 -13.14
CA THR A 73 -7.49 9.83 -14.38
C THR A 73 -8.87 10.50 -14.55
N SER A 74 -9.62 10.66 -13.46
CA SER A 74 -10.92 11.35 -13.46
C SER A 74 -10.83 12.84 -13.79
N THR A 75 -9.77 13.53 -13.36
CA THR A 75 -9.57 14.97 -13.66
C THR A 75 -9.29 15.30 -15.13
N ARG A 76 -9.09 14.29 -16.00
CA ARG A 76 -8.64 14.48 -17.39
C ARG A 76 -9.75 14.41 -18.45
N GLY A 77 -11.03 14.24 -18.07
CA GLY A 77 -12.17 14.12 -18.99
C GLY A 77 -13.27 15.17 -18.74
N PRO A 78 -14.05 15.57 -19.77
CA PRO A 78 -15.17 16.48 -19.60
C PRO A 78 -16.38 15.70 -19.07
N GLY A 79 -16.78 15.99 -17.84
CA GLY A 79 -17.94 15.39 -17.20
C GLY A 79 -17.56 14.77 -15.87
N ASP A 80 -18.27 15.20 -14.84
CA ASP A 80 -18.26 14.72 -13.47
C ASP A 80 -18.62 13.21 -13.43
N VAL A 81 -17.74 12.34 -13.94
CA VAL A 81 -17.82 10.91 -13.69
C VAL A 81 -17.54 10.77 -12.20
N ALA A 82 -18.60 10.47 -11.44
CA ALA A 82 -18.60 10.43 -9.99
C ALA A 82 -17.29 9.80 -9.52
N VAL A 83 -16.47 10.58 -8.80
CA VAL A 83 -15.16 10.15 -8.26
C VAL A 83 -15.25 8.77 -7.62
N HIS A 84 -16.41 8.47 -7.02
CA HIS A 84 -16.78 7.16 -6.53
C HIS A 84 -16.63 6.03 -7.58
N ASP A 85 -17.23 6.13 -8.75
CA ASP A 85 -17.22 5.10 -9.79
C ASP A 85 -15.82 4.87 -10.34
N ALA A 86 -15.03 5.94 -10.48
CA ALA A 86 -13.65 5.84 -10.92
C ALA A 86 -12.76 5.15 -9.87
N VAL A 87 -12.95 5.48 -8.59
CA VAL A 87 -12.24 4.82 -7.48
C VAL A 87 -12.67 3.36 -7.36
N VAL A 88 -13.96 3.06 -7.45
CA VAL A 88 -14.49 1.70 -7.44
C VAL A 88 -13.92 0.90 -8.61
N ARG A 89 -13.88 1.46 -9.82
CA ARG A 89 -13.29 0.79 -10.98
C ARG A 89 -11.81 0.53 -10.79
N ALA A 90 -11.03 1.55 -10.42
CA ALA A 90 -9.58 1.42 -10.23
C ALA A 90 -9.20 0.44 -9.12
N LEU A 91 -10.08 0.22 -8.15
CA LEU A 91 -9.88 -0.79 -7.12
C LEU A 91 -10.38 -2.16 -7.53
N ARG A 92 -11.43 -2.27 -8.34
CA ARG A 92 -11.98 -3.57 -8.76
C ARG A 92 -11.24 -4.19 -9.93
N GLU A 93 -10.85 -3.39 -10.90
CA GLU A 93 -10.15 -3.82 -12.11
C GLU A 93 -8.86 -4.60 -11.79
N PRO A 94 -7.95 -4.15 -10.91
CA PRO A 94 -6.77 -4.92 -10.56
C PRO A 94 -7.07 -6.14 -9.66
N LEU A 95 -8.23 -6.19 -9.01
CA LEU A 95 -8.65 -7.30 -8.15
C LEU A 95 -9.48 -8.35 -8.90
N ARG A 96 -9.64 -8.17 -10.20
CA ARG A 96 -10.40 -9.10 -11.04
C ARG A 96 -9.70 -10.46 -11.10
N PRO A 97 -10.45 -11.57 -10.87
CA PRO A 97 -9.86 -12.91 -10.81
C PRO A 97 -9.22 -13.35 -12.12
N ASP A 98 -9.70 -12.87 -13.27
CA ASP A 98 -9.12 -13.12 -14.60
C ASP A 98 -7.75 -12.47 -14.82
N ILE A 99 -7.46 -11.36 -14.13
CA ILE A 99 -6.16 -10.69 -14.18
C ILE A 99 -5.19 -11.34 -13.17
N LEU A 100 -5.69 -11.69 -11.98
CA LEU A 100 -4.91 -12.37 -10.95
C LEU A 100 -4.49 -13.79 -11.33
N ALA A 101 -5.30 -14.49 -12.14
CA ALA A 101 -4.98 -15.84 -12.60
C ALA A 101 -4.03 -15.88 -13.82
N ALA A 102 -3.77 -14.72 -14.45
CA ALA A 102 -2.97 -14.60 -15.66
C ALA A 102 -1.51 -14.19 -15.40
N SER A 103 -1.10 -14.02 -14.14
CA SER A 103 0.24 -13.58 -13.72
C SER A 103 1.03 -14.70 -13.04
#